data_AF-A0A388NPY6-F1
#
_entry.id   AF-A0A388NPY6-F1
#
_cell.length_a   1.000
_cell.length_b   1.000
_cell.length_c   1.000
_cell.angle_alpha   90.00
_cell.angle_beta   90.00
_cell.angle_gamma   90.00
#
_symmetry.space_group_name_H-M   'P 1'
#
loop_
_entity.id
_entity.type
_entity.pdbx_description
1 polymer ?
#
loop_
_entity_poly.entity_id
_entity_poly.type
_entity_poly.pdbx_seq_one_letter_code
_entity_poly.pdbx_strand_id
1 'polypeptide(L)'
;MQFLQTFGAQRLGKGVVLCKDTPNFIGNRIGGAANGFRMSYALDNGYSVEEADAISGPLMGYPRTAVFRLMDLVGIDVAVMVSNNIARALPGDAAGGRADGHAGILLQEMLQRKWLGNKTRIGFYKEVAAPGGGKEFWALDPASMTHAAPAKVRFESIGAVRKIADLGERLRAWVKLTDRAAQYVWHTLAFACSYSAARIPEISDDIASIDAAMRWGYMQQAGPFEYWDMLGVATTVRRMQRDGYAVAPWVKKMLAAGHKTFYRQGVHGREQYHPAKRKYVPVAGEAAQISVATLRAAKRSLQSNLEAGLFDMGDGVLLLEFHGKANTLGSGVLQLAEAALQRLEHGSQYTGLVIGNQGELFSAGANIDPQSLLSGSEPPAVMVERLTRAFQDLMQRLRYCPKPVVAAPFDRTLGGGTEVCLAATRVVAHMELYMGLVETGVGLVPAGGGCKEMLRRVLNPLMRLPNADALPALEQLLQVIGGARVSSSAREAQDLGFLQPGDRIVMDRAALLAEAKREVLHLAHCGYSAPVPELIYAAGRDALAALQMGLYQMEQGGFISAHDALVGAQLARVLCGGELAMPGWVPEQHILDLERAAFVELMQTAKTLERIMHTLGTGKPLRN
;
A
#
# COMPACT_ATOMS: atom_id res chain seq x y z
N MET A 1 -26.85 14.93 -2.45
CA MET A 1 -26.03 13.75 -2.82
C MET A 1 -24.65 14.11 -3.33
N GLN A 2 -24.51 14.92 -4.38
CA GLN A 2 -23.20 15.33 -4.91
C GLN A 2 -22.28 15.95 -3.85
N PHE A 3 -22.81 16.86 -3.01
CA PHE A 3 -22.06 17.42 -1.87
C PHE A 3 -21.47 16.33 -0.95
N LEU A 4 -22.28 15.33 -0.55
CA LEU A 4 -21.82 14.26 0.35
C LEU A 4 -20.76 13.37 -0.31
N GLN A 5 -20.88 13.10 -1.61
CA GLN A 5 -19.87 12.37 -2.36
C GLN A 5 -18.55 13.14 -2.43
N THR A 6 -18.61 14.43 -2.78
CA THR A 6 -17.43 15.29 -2.87
C THR A 6 -16.78 15.48 -1.50
N PHE A 7 -17.57 15.76 -0.46
CA PHE A 7 -17.07 15.92 0.91
C PHE A 7 -16.47 14.61 1.44
N GLY A 8 -17.18 13.49 1.27
CA GLY A 8 -16.70 12.17 1.65
C GLY A 8 -15.35 11.83 1.01
N ALA A 9 -15.23 12.02 -0.30
CA ALA A 9 -13.98 11.74 -1.01
C ALA A 9 -12.87 12.73 -0.64
N GLN A 10 -13.11 14.05 -0.78
CA GLN A 10 -12.06 15.06 -0.70
C GLN A 10 -11.67 15.45 0.73
N ARG A 11 -12.61 15.37 1.69
CA ARG A 11 -12.38 15.81 3.08
C ARG A 11 -12.24 14.65 4.04
N LEU A 12 -12.92 13.53 3.80
CA LEU A 12 -12.86 12.35 4.69
C LEU A 12 -12.00 11.21 4.13
N GLY A 13 -11.62 11.24 2.84
CA GLY A 13 -10.90 10.14 2.19
C GLY A 13 -11.74 8.87 2.08
N LYS A 14 -13.07 9.00 2.06
CA LYS A 14 -14.01 7.87 2.03
C LYS A 14 -14.66 7.77 0.66
N GLY A 15 -14.62 6.56 0.09
CA GLY A 15 -15.44 6.21 -1.06
C GLY A 15 -16.93 6.23 -0.69
N VAL A 16 -17.76 6.80 -1.57
CA VAL A 16 -19.21 6.89 -1.35
C VAL A 16 -19.94 6.04 -2.38
N VAL A 17 -20.67 5.05 -1.88
CA VAL A 17 -21.53 4.18 -2.70
C VAL A 17 -22.94 4.74 -2.71
N LEU A 18 -23.48 5.00 -3.90
CA LEU A 18 -24.90 5.35 -4.05
C LEU A 18 -25.71 4.07 -4.11
N CYS A 19 -26.64 3.89 -3.17
CA CYS A 19 -27.54 2.75 -3.13
C CYS A 19 -29.00 3.20 -3.04
N LYS A 20 -29.91 2.28 -3.39
CA LYS A 20 -31.33 2.48 -3.16
C LYS A 20 -31.69 2.18 -1.71
N ASP A 21 -32.76 2.80 -1.25
CA ASP A 21 -33.33 2.51 0.06
C ASP A 21 -34.16 1.22 -0.03
N THR A 22 -33.51 0.11 0.29
CA THR A 22 -34.08 -1.24 0.29
C THR A 22 -33.64 -1.97 1.56
N PRO A 23 -34.36 -3.02 2.00
CA PRO A 23 -33.94 -3.81 3.13
C PRO A 23 -32.50 -4.29 3.01
N ASN A 24 -31.68 -3.91 4.00
CA ASN A 24 -30.22 -4.02 3.99
C ASN A 24 -29.52 -3.20 2.90
N PHE A 25 -28.37 -2.64 3.26
CA PHE A 25 -27.48 -1.99 2.30
C PHE A 25 -26.80 -3.04 1.40
N ILE A 26 -26.27 -2.58 0.25
CA ILE A 26 -25.63 -3.41 -0.80
C ILE A 26 -24.67 -4.45 -0.22
N GLY A 27 -23.88 -4.06 0.78
CA GLY A 27 -22.93 -4.93 1.48
C GLY A 27 -23.58 -6.23 1.97
N ASN A 28 -24.54 -6.13 2.89
CA ASN A 28 -25.24 -7.29 3.42
C ASN A 28 -26.04 -8.02 2.34
N ARG A 29 -26.64 -7.28 1.40
CA ARG A 29 -27.46 -7.87 0.34
C ARG A 29 -26.64 -8.73 -0.63
N ILE A 30 -25.38 -8.39 -0.91
CA ILE A 30 -24.52 -9.15 -1.82
C ILE A 30 -23.54 -10.04 -1.05
N GLY A 31 -22.78 -9.47 -0.12
CA GLY A 31 -21.76 -10.17 0.65
C GLY A 31 -22.35 -11.20 1.61
N GLY A 32 -23.47 -10.89 2.27
CA GLY A 32 -24.20 -11.85 3.10
C GLY A 32 -24.72 -13.05 2.31
N ALA A 33 -25.39 -12.79 1.17
CA ALA A 33 -25.85 -13.84 0.26
C ALA A 33 -24.70 -14.70 -0.27
N ALA A 34 -23.60 -14.07 -0.72
CA ALA A 34 -22.44 -14.78 -1.26
C ALA A 34 -21.74 -15.63 -0.18
N ASN A 35 -21.60 -15.11 1.04
CA ASN A 35 -21.00 -15.88 2.13
C ASN A 35 -21.91 -17.02 2.59
N GLY A 36 -23.21 -16.78 2.71
CA GLY A 36 -24.19 -17.81 3.01
C GLY A 36 -24.16 -18.95 1.99
N PHE A 37 -24.11 -18.62 0.69
CA PHE A 37 -23.97 -19.61 -0.37
C PHE A 37 -22.66 -20.39 -0.27
N ARG A 38 -21.52 -19.72 0.02
CA ARG A 38 -20.22 -20.39 0.22
C ARG A 38 -20.26 -21.40 1.36
N MET A 39 -20.86 -21.02 2.49
CA MET A 39 -21.03 -21.92 3.64
C MET A 39 -21.92 -23.11 3.28
N SER A 40 -23.09 -22.88 2.70
CA SER A 40 -23.99 -23.96 2.29
C SER A 40 -23.33 -24.88 1.27
N TYR A 41 -22.71 -24.34 0.22
CA TYR A 41 -22.03 -25.14 -0.79
C TYR A 41 -20.88 -25.97 -0.19
N ALA A 42 -20.12 -25.42 0.76
CA ALA A 42 -19.08 -26.16 1.48
C ALA A 42 -19.68 -27.36 2.23
N LEU A 43 -20.68 -27.12 3.07
CA LEU A 43 -21.27 -28.16 3.91
C LEU A 43 -22.01 -29.21 3.08
N ASP A 44 -22.82 -28.79 2.10
CA ASP A 44 -23.63 -29.67 1.26
C ASP A 44 -22.80 -30.60 0.37
N ASN A 45 -21.55 -30.22 0.09
CA ASN A 45 -20.62 -31.03 -0.69
C ASN A 45 -19.53 -31.68 0.16
N GLY A 46 -19.60 -31.57 1.50
CA GLY A 46 -18.66 -32.24 2.41
C GLY A 46 -17.25 -31.65 2.40
N TYR A 47 -17.11 -30.33 2.24
CA TYR A 47 -15.84 -29.64 2.51
C TYR A 47 -15.70 -29.40 4.01
N SER A 48 -14.48 -29.53 4.53
CA SER A 48 -14.19 -29.08 5.89
C SER A 48 -14.15 -27.55 5.99
N VAL A 49 -14.24 -27.04 7.21
CA VAL A 49 -14.08 -25.61 7.52
C VAL A 49 -12.71 -25.10 7.00
N GLU A 50 -11.64 -25.86 7.23
CA GLU A 50 -10.28 -25.50 6.80
C GLU A 50 -10.14 -25.50 5.27
N GLU A 51 -10.75 -26.46 4.58
CA GLU A 51 -10.70 -26.54 3.13
C GLU A 51 -11.36 -25.31 2.48
N ALA A 52 -12.57 -24.97 2.92
CA ALA A 52 -13.30 -23.82 2.40
C ALA A 52 -12.52 -22.51 2.63
N ASP A 53 -11.97 -22.31 3.83
CA ASP A 53 -11.21 -21.11 4.17
C ASP A 53 -9.85 -21.05 3.47
N ALA A 54 -9.20 -22.19 3.22
CA ALA A 54 -7.96 -22.25 2.43
C ALA A 54 -8.20 -21.91 0.95
N ILE A 55 -9.35 -22.30 0.39
CA ILE A 55 -9.73 -22.00 -1.00
C ILE A 55 -10.16 -20.53 -1.13
N SER A 56 -11.04 -20.05 -0.25
CA SER A 56 -11.69 -18.73 -0.34
C SER A 56 -10.95 -17.62 0.41
N GLY A 57 -9.63 -17.69 0.43
CA GLY A 57 -8.76 -16.68 1.02
C GLY A 57 -8.10 -15.76 -0.01
N PRO A 58 -6.87 -15.30 0.26
CA PRO A 58 -6.14 -14.36 -0.61
C PRO A 58 -5.93 -14.83 -2.06
N LEU A 59 -5.90 -16.14 -2.32
CA LEU A 59 -5.77 -16.67 -3.69
C LEU A 59 -6.97 -16.29 -4.58
N MET A 60 -8.16 -16.23 -4.00
CA MET A 60 -9.39 -15.80 -4.69
C MET A 60 -9.56 -14.27 -4.69
N GLY A 61 -8.64 -13.55 -4.04
CA GLY A 61 -8.72 -12.11 -3.80
C GLY A 61 -9.61 -11.74 -2.61
N TYR A 62 -9.85 -12.66 -1.68
CA TYR A 62 -10.62 -12.40 -0.45
C TYR A 62 -9.71 -12.20 0.77
N PRO A 63 -10.21 -11.57 1.86
CA PRO A 63 -9.45 -11.42 3.09
C PRO A 63 -9.04 -12.77 3.70
N ARG A 64 -8.05 -12.74 4.60
CA ARG A 64 -7.59 -13.94 5.35
C ARG A 64 -8.67 -14.55 6.26
N THR A 65 -9.76 -13.82 6.51
CA THR A 65 -10.92 -14.33 7.24
C THR A 65 -11.79 -15.27 6.41
N ALA A 66 -11.60 -15.31 5.08
CA ALA A 66 -12.29 -16.22 4.18
C ALA A 66 -13.81 -16.35 4.44
N VAL A 67 -14.33 -17.56 4.68
CA VAL A 67 -15.78 -17.85 4.76
C VAL A 67 -16.23 -18.05 6.20
N PHE A 68 -15.63 -19.01 6.91
CA PHE A 68 -16.03 -19.41 8.25
C PHE A 68 -15.36 -18.57 9.32
N ARG A 69 -14.07 -18.27 9.18
CA ARG A 69 -13.37 -17.34 10.09
C ARG A 69 -13.95 -15.92 10.03
N LEU A 70 -14.61 -15.53 8.95
CA LEU A 70 -15.39 -14.30 8.87
C LEU A 70 -16.58 -14.32 9.83
N MET A 71 -17.28 -15.45 9.96
CA MET A 71 -18.38 -15.59 10.93
C MET A 71 -17.87 -15.49 12.36
N ASP A 72 -16.69 -16.02 12.66
CA ASP A 72 -16.06 -15.88 13.97
C ASP A 72 -15.64 -14.44 14.28
N LEU A 73 -15.23 -13.69 13.26
CA LEU A 73 -14.90 -12.26 13.40
C LEU A 73 -16.15 -11.40 13.60
N VAL A 74 -17.21 -11.65 12.84
CA VAL A 74 -18.50 -10.92 12.95
C VAL A 74 -19.20 -11.26 14.26
N GLY A 75 -19.13 -12.52 14.69
CA GLY A 75 -19.94 -13.09 15.76
C GLY A 75 -21.14 -13.87 15.20
N ILE A 76 -21.25 -15.13 15.60
CA ILE A 76 -22.27 -16.05 15.07
C ILE A 76 -23.70 -15.62 15.42
N ASP A 77 -23.91 -15.05 16.61
CA ASP A 77 -25.19 -14.47 17.02
C ASP A 77 -25.58 -13.26 16.15
N VAL A 78 -24.63 -12.40 15.81
CA VAL A 78 -24.86 -11.27 14.89
C VAL A 78 -25.20 -11.79 13.50
N ALA A 79 -24.46 -12.79 13.01
CA ALA A 79 -24.71 -13.42 11.71
C ALA A 79 -26.12 -14.05 11.64
N VAL A 80 -26.54 -14.77 12.67
CA VAL A 80 -27.89 -15.36 12.78
C VAL A 80 -28.96 -14.27 12.86
N MET A 81 -28.75 -13.23 13.67
CA MET A 81 -29.68 -12.11 13.81
C MET A 81 -29.88 -11.37 12.48
N VAL A 82 -28.79 -11.05 11.78
CA VAL A 82 -28.84 -10.40 10.46
C VAL A 82 -29.60 -11.31 9.49
N SER A 83 -29.22 -12.59 9.37
CA SER A 83 -29.87 -13.54 8.45
C SER A 83 -31.38 -13.66 8.71
N ASN A 84 -31.80 -13.80 9.97
CA ASN A 84 -33.22 -13.83 10.34
C ASN A 84 -33.96 -12.54 9.98
N ASN A 85 -33.33 -11.39 10.17
CA ASN A 85 -33.91 -10.11 9.76
C ASN A 85 -34.07 -10.02 8.24
N ILE A 86 -33.05 -10.47 7.47
CA ILE A 86 -33.12 -10.49 6.01
C ILE A 86 -34.23 -11.44 5.53
N ALA A 87 -34.31 -12.66 6.08
CA ALA A 87 -35.33 -13.64 5.70
C ALA A 87 -36.76 -13.12 5.92
N ARG A 88 -36.97 -12.36 7.00
CA ARG A 88 -38.25 -11.70 7.30
C ARG A 88 -38.55 -10.55 6.34
N ALA A 89 -37.54 -9.72 6.04
CA ALA A 89 -37.72 -8.53 5.21
C ALA A 89 -37.78 -8.84 3.71
N LEU A 90 -37.15 -9.93 3.26
CA LEU A 90 -37.02 -10.35 1.86
C LEU A 90 -37.37 -11.85 1.73
N PRO A 91 -38.65 -12.24 1.91
CA PRO A 91 -39.05 -13.63 1.86
C PRO A 91 -38.74 -14.25 0.48
N GLY A 92 -38.04 -15.38 0.48
CA GLY A 92 -37.66 -16.10 -0.74
C GLY A 92 -36.40 -15.57 -1.45
N ASP A 93 -35.75 -14.53 -0.93
CA ASP A 93 -34.45 -14.08 -1.46
C ASP A 93 -33.28 -14.88 -0.86
N ALA A 94 -32.27 -15.17 -1.68
CA ALA A 94 -31.09 -15.93 -1.25
C ALA A 94 -30.24 -15.23 -0.17
N ALA A 95 -30.36 -13.90 0.01
CA ALA A 95 -29.71 -13.17 1.10
C ALA A 95 -30.29 -13.48 2.49
N GLY A 96 -31.53 -13.99 2.56
CA GLY A 96 -32.17 -14.40 3.81
C GLY A 96 -31.48 -15.58 4.51
N GLY A 97 -30.62 -16.31 3.79
CA GLY A 97 -30.13 -17.61 4.23
C GLY A 97 -31.26 -18.66 4.23
N ARG A 98 -30.88 -19.93 4.23
CA ARG A 98 -31.81 -21.05 4.42
C ARG A 98 -31.66 -21.54 5.85
N ALA A 99 -32.54 -21.10 6.74
CA ALA A 99 -32.50 -21.51 8.16
C ALA A 99 -32.62 -23.04 8.32
N ASP A 100 -33.27 -23.68 7.36
CA ASP A 100 -33.49 -25.13 7.21
C ASP A 100 -32.32 -25.86 6.53
N GLY A 101 -31.36 -25.16 5.92
CA GLY A 101 -30.17 -25.77 5.31
C GLY A 101 -29.10 -26.13 6.34
N HIS A 102 -28.13 -26.98 5.97
CA HIS A 102 -27.05 -27.43 6.87
C HIS A 102 -26.30 -26.26 7.54
N ALA A 103 -26.03 -25.18 6.80
CA ALA A 103 -25.40 -23.98 7.36
C ALA A 103 -26.26 -23.29 8.41
N GLY A 104 -27.58 -23.19 8.18
CA GLY A 104 -28.51 -22.58 9.12
C GLY A 104 -28.63 -23.40 10.41
N ILE A 105 -28.79 -24.72 10.27
CA ILE A 105 -28.85 -25.66 11.40
C ILE A 105 -27.57 -25.58 12.24
N LEU A 106 -26.40 -25.62 11.59
CA LEU A 106 -25.11 -25.52 12.26
C LEU A 106 -24.96 -24.21 13.03
N LEU A 107 -25.29 -23.07 12.42
CA LEU A 107 -25.22 -21.77 13.08
C LEU A 107 -26.18 -21.67 14.28
N GLN A 108 -27.38 -22.25 14.20
CA GLN A 108 -28.32 -22.30 15.31
C GLN A 108 -27.81 -23.18 16.46
N GLU A 109 -27.24 -24.35 16.16
CA GLU A 109 -26.63 -25.22 17.16
C GLU A 109 -25.45 -24.53 17.87
N MET A 110 -24.57 -23.87 17.11
CA MET A 110 -23.47 -23.08 17.67
C MET A 110 -23.96 -21.93 18.55
N LEU A 111 -25.04 -21.25 18.15
CA LEU A 111 -25.68 -20.21 18.95
C LEU A 111 -26.21 -20.75 20.29
N GLN A 112 -26.89 -21.90 20.28
CA GLN A 112 -27.37 -22.56 21.50
C GLN A 112 -26.23 -22.93 22.45
N ARG A 113 -25.09 -23.36 21.90
CA ARG A 113 -23.86 -23.66 22.65
C ARG A 113 -23.07 -22.43 23.10
N LYS A 114 -23.51 -21.22 22.74
CA LYS A 114 -22.79 -19.95 22.96
C LYS A 114 -21.38 -19.96 22.34
N TRP A 115 -21.22 -20.64 21.21
CA TRP A 115 -20.00 -20.58 20.41
C TRP A 115 -20.13 -19.41 19.45
N LEU A 116 -19.67 -18.24 19.88
CA LEU A 116 -19.91 -16.97 19.22
C LEU A 116 -18.68 -16.42 18.48
N GLY A 117 -17.67 -17.24 18.23
CA GLY A 117 -16.45 -16.86 17.52
C GLY A 117 -15.41 -16.21 18.41
N ASN A 118 -14.73 -15.18 17.89
CA ASN A 118 -13.59 -14.54 18.55
C ASN A 118 -13.93 -14.01 19.95
N LYS A 119 -15.15 -13.52 20.16
CA LYS A 119 -15.58 -12.96 21.45
C LYS A 119 -15.73 -13.99 22.57
N THR A 120 -15.99 -15.25 22.24
CA THR A 120 -16.03 -16.37 23.19
C THR A 120 -14.82 -17.30 23.05
N ARG A 121 -13.87 -16.97 22.16
CA ARG A 121 -12.69 -17.78 21.80
C ARG A 121 -13.02 -19.18 21.27
N ILE A 122 -14.27 -19.40 20.85
CA ILE A 122 -14.78 -20.65 20.28
C ILE A 122 -15.92 -20.35 19.32
N GLY A 123 -15.83 -20.88 18.11
CA GLY A 123 -16.78 -20.74 17.02
C GLY A 123 -16.50 -21.81 15.96
N PHE A 124 -16.35 -21.43 14.69
CA PHE A 124 -15.81 -22.33 13.66
C PHE A 124 -14.34 -22.66 13.93
N TYR A 125 -13.63 -21.78 14.62
CA TYR A 125 -12.31 -22.01 15.16
C TYR A 125 -12.31 -21.88 16.69
N LYS A 126 -11.49 -22.70 17.35
CA LYS A 126 -11.20 -22.64 18.77
C LYS A 126 -9.74 -22.27 18.99
N GLU A 127 -9.50 -21.25 19.82
CA GLU A 127 -8.14 -20.89 20.21
C GLU A 127 -7.60 -21.89 21.25
N VAL A 128 -6.43 -22.47 20.99
CA VAL A 128 -5.74 -23.43 21.87
C VAL A 128 -4.30 -22.96 22.09
N ALA A 129 -3.79 -23.07 23.32
CA ALA A 129 -2.40 -22.75 23.63
C ALA A 129 -1.46 -23.81 23.03
N ALA A 130 -0.44 -23.38 22.28
CA ALA A 130 0.51 -24.28 21.65
C ALA A 130 1.56 -24.77 22.67
N PRO A 131 2.04 -26.03 22.59
CA PRO A 131 3.04 -26.59 23.52
C PRO A 131 4.39 -25.83 23.59
N GLY A 132 4.73 -25.04 22.57
CA GLY A 132 5.97 -24.26 22.47
C GLY A 132 5.80 -22.75 22.68
N GLY A 133 4.65 -22.31 23.21
CA GLY A 133 4.26 -20.90 23.24
C GLY A 133 3.61 -20.46 21.93
N GLY A 134 2.59 -19.59 22.04
CA GLY A 134 1.76 -19.17 20.90
C GLY A 134 0.35 -19.78 20.91
N LYS A 135 -0.38 -19.57 19.82
CA LYS A 135 -1.80 -19.93 19.67
C LYS A 135 -2.00 -20.80 18.42
N GLU A 136 -2.71 -21.90 18.58
CA GLU A 136 -3.27 -22.70 17.50
C GLU A 136 -4.76 -22.41 17.35
N PHE A 137 -5.29 -22.59 16.14
CA PHE A 137 -6.71 -22.39 15.84
C PHE A 137 -7.28 -23.70 15.30
N TRP A 138 -7.99 -24.42 16.16
CA TRP A 138 -8.54 -25.74 15.84
C TRP A 138 -9.89 -25.57 15.16
N ALA A 139 -10.07 -26.14 13.97
CA ALA A 139 -11.29 -25.97 13.19
C ALA A 139 -12.39 -26.93 13.64
N LEU A 140 -13.64 -26.48 13.53
CA LEU A 140 -14.83 -27.26 13.83
C LEU A 140 -15.05 -28.32 12.74
N ASP A 141 -15.25 -29.56 13.16
CA ASP A 141 -15.92 -30.59 12.36
C ASP A 141 -17.43 -30.44 12.54
N PRO A 142 -18.18 -30.02 11.50
CA PRO A 142 -19.63 -29.82 11.58
C PRO A 142 -20.42 -31.09 11.90
N ALA A 143 -19.88 -32.28 11.59
CA ALA A 143 -20.59 -33.54 11.80
C ALA A 143 -20.50 -34.01 13.25
N SER A 144 -19.30 -33.96 13.84
CA SER A 144 -19.09 -34.38 15.23
C SER A 144 -19.34 -33.27 16.25
N MET A 145 -19.41 -32.01 15.80
CA MET A 145 -19.45 -30.83 16.67
C MET A 145 -18.24 -30.79 17.63
N THR A 146 -17.05 -31.14 17.13
CA THR A 146 -15.79 -31.07 17.87
C THR A 146 -14.73 -30.29 17.09
N HIS A 147 -13.80 -29.64 17.81
CA HIS A 147 -12.66 -28.95 17.19
C HIS A 147 -11.46 -29.87 17.15
N ALA A 148 -10.82 -29.99 15.99
CA ALA A 148 -9.63 -30.80 15.79
C ALA A 148 -8.39 -29.95 15.48
N ALA A 149 -7.21 -30.50 15.78
CA ALA A 149 -5.94 -29.86 15.49
C ALA A 149 -5.80 -29.58 13.98
N PRO A 150 -5.16 -28.46 13.58
CA PRO A 150 -5.10 -28.05 12.18
C PRO A 150 -4.49 -29.11 11.27
N ALA A 151 -5.14 -29.39 10.14
CA ALA A 151 -4.62 -30.30 9.14
C ALA A 151 -4.00 -29.53 7.95
N LYS A 152 -3.02 -30.14 7.29
CA LYS A 152 -2.46 -29.58 6.04
C LYS A 152 -3.46 -29.78 4.89
N VAL A 153 -4.20 -28.73 4.56
CA VAL A 153 -5.03 -28.68 3.36
C VAL A 153 -4.16 -28.63 2.11
N ARG A 154 -4.38 -29.55 1.16
CA ARG A 154 -3.67 -29.61 -0.11
C ARG A 154 -4.63 -29.88 -1.27
N PHE A 155 -4.57 -29.01 -2.26
CA PHE A 155 -5.25 -29.18 -3.53
C PHE A 155 -4.26 -28.97 -4.68
N GLU A 156 -4.37 -29.79 -5.72
CA GLU A 156 -3.53 -29.67 -6.92
C GLU A 156 -3.75 -28.32 -7.59
N SER A 157 -5.00 -27.85 -7.65
CA SER A 157 -5.31 -26.56 -8.27
C SER A 157 -4.72 -25.37 -7.54
N ILE A 158 -4.72 -25.37 -6.20
CA ILE A 158 -4.05 -24.35 -5.40
C ILE A 158 -2.55 -24.33 -5.72
N GLY A 159 -1.92 -25.50 -5.79
CA GLY A 159 -0.51 -25.64 -6.14
C GLY A 159 -0.18 -25.08 -7.53
N ALA A 160 -1.07 -25.29 -8.50
CA ALA A 160 -0.91 -24.85 -9.88
C ALA A 160 -1.05 -23.32 -10.04
N VAL A 161 -1.92 -22.68 -9.26
CA VAL A 161 -2.26 -21.25 -9.48
C VAL A 161 -1.60 -20.28 -8.51
N ARG A 162 -1.07 -20.74 -7.37
CA ARG A 162 -0.51 -19.87 -6.31
C ARG A 162 0.64 -18.96 -6.73
N LYS A 163 1.35 -19.30 -7.82
CA LYS A 163 2.47 -18.51 -8.35
C LYS A 163 2.03 -17.45 -9.37
N ILE A 164 0.77 -17.46 -9.80
CA ILE A 164 0.24 -16.49 -10.75
C ILE A 164 -0.12 -15.21 -9.98
N ALA A 165 0.59 -14.12 -10.27
CA ALA A 165 0.40 -12.85 -9.55
C ALA A 165 -0.92 -12.17 -9.93
N ASP A 166 -1.23 -12.07 -11.23
CA ASP A 166 -2.45 -11.45 -11.74
C ASP A 166 -3.70 -12.23 -11.30
N LEU A 167 -4.60 -11.55 -10.60
CA LEU A 167 -5.83 -12.17 -10.06
C LEU A 167 -6.70 -12.75 -11.19
N GLY A 168 -6.84 -12.04 -12.31
CA GLY A 168 -7.70 -12.48 -13.40
C GLY A 168 -7.16 -13.71 -14.12
N GLU A 169 -5.87 -13.73 -14.42
CA GLU A 169 -5.17 -14.90 -14.99
C GLU A 169 -5.24 -16.08 -14.04
N ARG A 170 -4.99 -15.84 -12.75
CA ARG A 170 -5.08 -16.87 -11.70
C ARG A 170 -6.46 -17.51 -11.65
N LEU A 171 -7.52 -16.69 -11.61
CA LEU A 171 -8.89 -17.19 -11.58
C LEU A 171 -9.29 -17.91 -12.86
N ARG A 172 -8.91 -17.39 -14.05
CA ARG A 172 -9.17 -18.06 -15.33
C ARG A 172 -8.46 -19.41 -15.44
N ALA A 173 -7.25 -19.53 -14.91
CA ALA A 173 -6.54 -20.79 -14.84
C ALA A 173 -7.22 -21.74 -13.84
N TRP A 174 -7.60 -21.24 -12.67
CA TRP A 174 -8.18 -22.04 -11.59
C TRP A 174 -9.51 -22.68 -12.02
N VAL A 175 -10.44 -21.90 -12.57
CA VAL A 175 -11.77 -22.42 -12.93
C VAL A 175 -11.76 -23.42 -14.10
N LYS A 176 -10.63 -23.59 -14.80
CA LYS A 176 -10.46 -24.62 -15.85
C LYS A 176 -10.09 -25.99 -15.29
N LEU A 177 -9.60 -26.04 -14.05
CA LEU A 177 -9.26 -27.28 -13.38
C LEU A 177 -10.53 -27.97 -12.85
N THR A 178 -10.42 -29.26 -12.53
CA THR A 178 -11.58 -30.13 -12.26
C THR A 178 -11.63 -30.66 -10.84
N ASP A 179 -10.59 -30.44 -10.04
CA ASP A 179 -10.57 -30.83 -8.64
C ASP A 179 -11.62 -30.06 -7.82
N ARG A 180 -11.91 -30.58 -6.62
CA ARG A 180 -12.95 -30.02 -5.76
C ARG A 180 -12.71 -28.55 -5.42
N ALA A 181 -11.46 -28.13 -5.19
CA ALA A 181 -11.15 -26.72 -4.97
C ALA A 181 -11.52 -25.83 -6.17
N ALA A 182 -11.20 -26.24 -7.41
CA ALA A 182 -11.61 -25.49 -8.60
C ALA A 182 -13.14 -25.44 -8.79
N GLN A 183 -13.85 -26.52 -8.45
CA GLN A 183 -15.31 -26.55 -8.45
C GLN A 183 -15.87 -25.55 -7.44
N TYR A 184 -15.35 -25.54 -6.21
CA TYR A 184 -15.74 -24.61 -5.17
C TYR A 184 -15.58 -23.15 -5.62
N VAL A 185 -14.42 -22.80 -6.18
CA VAL A 185 -14.17 -21.45 -6.72
C VAL A 185 -15.16 -21.09 -7.83
N TRP A 186 -15.41 -22.00 -8.77
CA TRP A 186 -16.35 -21.74 -9.86
C TRP A 186 -17.77 -21.49 -9.34
N HIS A 187 -18.32 -22.40 -8.53
CA HIS A 187 -19.72 -22.34 -8.11
C HIS A 187 -19.99 -21.12 -7.22
N THR A 188 -19.03 -20.72 -6.40
CA THR A 188 -19.16 -19.57 -5.51
C THR A 188 -19.04 -18.23 -6.27
N LEU A 189 -18.15 -18.14 -7.28
CA LEU A 189 -18.11 -16.98 -8.18
C LEU A 189 -19.35 -16.91 -9.08
N ALA A 190 -19.80 -18.05 -9.61
CA ALA A 190 -20.97 -18.12 -10.47
C ALA A 190 -22.23 -17.64 -9.73
N PHE A 191 -22.42 -18.08 -8.49
CA PHE A 191 -23.48 -17.56 -7.63
C PHE A 191 -23.36 -16.06 -7.41
N ALA A 192 -22.19 -15.57 -6.98
CA ALA A 192 -21.99 -14.15 -6.69
C ALA A 192 -22.29 -13.26 -7.90
N CYS A 193 -21.83 -13.65 -9.09
CA CYS A 193 -22.08 -12.96 -10.35
C CYS A 193 -23.58 -12.99 -10.75
N SER A 194 -24.18 -14.18 -10.76
CA SER A 194 -25.58 -14.41 -11.09
C SER A 194 -26.51 -13.59 -10.20
N TYR A 195 -26.32 -13.74 -8.89
CA TYR A 195 -27.11 -13.07 -7.88
C TYR A 195 -26.92 -11.55 -7.95
N SER A 196 -25.69 -11.03 -8.07
CA SER A 196 -25.46 -9.59 -8.18
C SER A 196 -26.13 -8.96 -9.40
N ALA A 197 -26.13 -9.64 -10.55
CA ALA A 197 -26.79 -9.12 -11.74
C ALA A 197 -28.32 -9.13 -11.64
N ALA A 198 -28.91 -10.11 -10.95
CA ALA A 198 -30.36 -10.17 -10.71
C ALA A 198 -30.88 -9.03 -9.82
N ARG A 199 -29.96 -8.33 -9.16
CA ARG A 199 -30.22 -7.34 -8.12
C ARG A 199 -30.12 -5.90 -8.62
N ILE A 200 -29.89 -5.73 -9.91
CA ILE A 200 -30.03 -4.46 -10.61
C ILE A 200 -31.36 -4.47 -11.38
N PRO A 201 -32.22 -3.45 -11.24
CA PRO A 201 -31.98 -2.17 -10.57
C PRO A 201 -32.47 -2.12 -9.10
N GLU A 202 -32.74 -3.25 -8.46
CA GLU A 202 -33.37 -3.32 -7.13
C GLU A 202 -32.59 -2.56 -6.04
N ILE A 203 -31.29 -2.83 -5.87
CA ILE A 203 -30.46 -2.23 -4.81
C ILE A 203 -29.54 -1.10 -5.28
N SER A 204 -29.31 -1.02 -6.59
CA SER A 204 -28.42 -0.06 -7.23
C SER A 204 -28.81 0.10 -8.70
N ASP A 205 -28.58 1.29 -9.25
CA ASP A 205 -28.77 1.57 -10.68
C ASP A 205 -27.53 1.22 -11.53
N ASP A 206 -26.37 1.08 -10.88
CA ASP A 206 -25.08 0.86 -11.54
C ASP A 206 -24.28 -0.28 -10.87
N ILE A 207 -23.37 -0.85 -11.66
CA ILE A 207 -22.56 -2.01 -11.27
C ILE A 207 -21.37 -1.61 -10.38
N ALA A 208 -20.82 -0.42 -10.58
CA ALA A 208 -19.66 0.06 -9.84
C ALA A 208 -19.97 0.27 -8.36
N SER A 209 -21.18 0.71 -8.03
CA SER A 209 -21.66 0.81 -6.65
C SER A 209 -21.69 -0.56 -5.94
N ILE A 210 -22.08 -1.62 -6.66
CA ILE A 210 -22.07 -3.00 -6.12
C ILE A 210 -20.63 -3.49 -5.91
N ASP A 211 -19.76 -3.29 -6.90
CA ASP A 211 -18.36 -3.71 -6.80
C ASP A 211 -17.60 -2.95 -5.71
N ALA A 212 -17.82 -1.64 -5.61
CA ALA A 212 -17.23 -0.79 -4.58
C ALA A 212 -17.66 -1.22 -3.17
N ALA A 213 -18.94 -1.57 -2.96
CA ALA A 213 -19.40 -2.10 -1.68
C ALA A 213 -18.70 -3.39 -1.28
N MET A 214 -18.40 -4.28 -2.24
CA MET A 214 -17.67 -5.53 -1.96
C MET A 214 -16.18 -5.30 -1.73
N ARG A 215 -15.56 -4.40 -2.50
CA ARG A 215 -14.15 -4.06 -2.33
C ARG A 215 -13.89 -3.35 -1.01
N TRP A 216 -14.67 -2.32 -0.69
CA TRP A 216 -14.44 -1.48 0.48
C TRP A 216 -15.07 -2.07 1.75
N GLY A 217 -16.27 -2.64 1.66
CA GLY A 217 -16.99 -3.15 2.81
C GLY A 217 -16.57 -4.58 3.22
N TYR A 218 -16.30 -5.44 2.24
CA TYR A 218 -15.87 -6.83 2.48
C TYR A 218 -14.38 -7.06 2.22
N MET A 219 -13.61 -6.00 1.93
CA MET A 219 -12.17 -6.04 1.68
C MET A 219 -11.77 -7.05 0.58
N GLN A 220 -12.64 -7.25 -0.42
CA GLN A 220 -12.31 -8.08 -1.59
C GLN A 220 -11.43 -7.28 -2.55
N GLN A 221 -10.53 -7.96 -3.27
CA GLN A 221 -9.69 -7.32 -4.28
C GLN A 221 -10.50 -6.82 -5.48
N ALA A 222 -11.64 -7.45 -5.76
CA ALA A 222 -12.55 -7.10 -6.83
C ALA A 222 -14.02 -7.30 -6.41
N GLY A 223 -14.94 -6.64 -7.10
CA GLY A 223 -16.37 -6.89 -6.98
C GLY A 223 -16.88 -7.98 -7.95
N PRO A 224 -18.15 -8.42 -7.81
CA PRO A 224 -18.74 -9.47 -8.65
C PRO A 224 -18.68 -9.18 -10.16
N PHE A 225 -18.88 -7.94 -10.61
CA PHE A 225 -18.82 -7.64 -12.05
C PHE A 225 -17.39 -7.57 -12.57
N GLU A 226 -16.46 -7.09 -11.74
CA GLU A 226 -15.01 -7.18 -12.00
C GLU A 226 -14.53 -8.63 -12.10
N TYR A 227 -14.90 -9.50 -11.16
CA TYR A 227 -14.61 -10.92 -11.25
C TYR A 227 -15.19 -11.55 -12.52
N TRP A 228 -16.41 -11.17 -12.89
CA TRP A 228 -17.05 -11.68 -14.10
C TRP A 228 -16.31 -11.23 -15.37
N ASP A 229 -15.85 -9.98 -15.43
CA ASP A 229 -14.99 -9.50 -16.52
C ASP A 229 -13.67 -10.25 -16.58
N MET A 230 -13.02 -10.50 -15.44
CA MET A 230 -11.79 -11.29 -15.36
C MET A 230 -11.97 -12.70 -15.92
N LEU A 231 -13.10 -13.36 -15.62
CA LEU A 231 -13.42 -14.70 -16.11
C LEU A 231 -13.85 -14.72 -17.59
N GLY A 232 -14.29 -13.57 -18.11
CA GLY A 232 -14.82 -13.41 -19.46
C GLY A 232 -16.34 -13.63 -19.51
N VAL A 233 -17.09 -12.54 -19.65
CA VAL A 233 -18.57 -12.51 -19.48
C VAL A 233 -19.28 -13.56 -20.33
N ALA A 234 -19.01 -13.60 -21.64
CA ALA A 234 -19.69 -14.53 -22.55
C ALA A 234 -19.41 -16.01 -22.24
N THR A 235 -18.17 -16.34 -21.87
CA THR A 235 -17.77 -17.72 -21.53
C THR A 235 -18.44 -18.16 -20.23
N THR A 236 -18.42 -17.28 -19.23
CA THR A 236 -19.04 -17.51 -17.93
C THR A 236 -20.56 -17.63 -18.05
N VAL A 237 -21.23 -16.83 -18.89
CA VAL A 237 -22.68 -16.95 -19.14
C VAL A 237 -23.05 -18.33 -19.68
N ARG A 238 -22.31 -18.85 -20.67
CA ARG A 238 -22.58 -20.19 -21.21
C ARG A 238 -22.44 -21.27 -20.15
N ARG A 239 -21.38 -21.20 -19.34
CA ARG A 239 -21.13 -22.17 -18.27
C ARG A 239 -22.15 -22.06 -17.14
N MET A 240 -22.53 -20.84 -16.75
CA MET A 240 -23.60 -20.59 -15.78
C MET A 240 -24.91 -21.25 -16.20
N GLN A 241 -25.32 -21.07 -17.46
CA GLN A 241 -26.55 -21.68 -17.96
C GLN A 241 -26.49 -23.21 -17.96
N ARG A 242 -25.35 -23.79 -18.32
CA ARG A 242 -25.12 -25.24 -18.26
C ARG A 242 -25.20 -25.75 -16.81
N ASP A 243 -24.63 -25.01 -15.88
CA ASP A 243 -24.50 -25.40 -14.46
C ASP A 243 -25.69 -24.92 -13.61
N GLY A 244 -26.80 -24.47 -14.24
CA GLY A 244 -28.06 -24.15 -13.56
C GLY A 244 -28.17 -22.76 -12.94
N TYR A 245 -27.22 -21.85 -13.19
CA TYR A 245 -27.27 -20.47 -12.69
C TYR A 245 -28.07 -19.56 -13.63
N ALA A 246 -29.02 -18.83 -13.06
CA ALA A 246 -29.77 -17.82 -13.79
C ALA A 246 -28.86 -16.66 -14.24
N VAL A 247 -29.08 -16.14 -15.44
CA VAL A 247 -28.37 -14.96 -15.95
C VAL A 247 -29.39 -13.86 -16.19
N ALA A 248 -29.19 -12.71 -15.56
CA ALA A 248 -30.11 -11.58 -15.64
C ALA A 248 -30.37 -11.17 -17.10
N PRO A 249 -31.63 -10.86 -17.49
CA PRO A 249 -31.97 -10.55 -18.88
C PRO A 249 -31.16 -9.40 -19.48
N TRP A 250 -30.79 -8.40 -18.68
CA TRP A 250 -30.01 -7.26 -19.15
C TRP A 250 -28.57 -7.63 -19.55
N VAL A 251 -27.96 -8.64 -18.91
CA VAL A 251 -26.62 -9.15 -19.27
C VAL A 251 -26.68 -9.84 -20.63
N LYS A 252 -27.72 -10.64 -20.89
CA LYS A 252 -27.93 -11.27 -22.19
C LYS A 252 -28.13 -10.23 -23.31
N LYS A 253 -28.91 -9.18 -23.04
CA LYS A 253 -29.10 -8.04 -23.96
C LYS A 253 -27.81 -7.26 -24.21
N MET A 254 -26.99 -7.04 -23.17
CA MET A 254 -25.68 -6.40 -23.28
C MET A 254 -24.77 -7.18 -24.24
N LEU A 255 -24.66 -8.50 -24.07
CA LEU A 255 -23.87 -9.36 -24.95
C LEU A 255 -24.41 -9.38 -26.38
N ALA A 256 -25.73 -9.46 -26.55
CA ALA A 256 -26.38 -9.42 -27.87
C ALA A 256 -26.14 -8.09 -28.61
N ALA A 257 -25.99 -6.98 -27.88
CA ALA A 257 -25.62 -5.68 -28.44
C ALA A 257 -24.10 -5.54 -28.75
N GLY A 258 -23.32 -6.62 -28.59
CA GLY A 258 -21.89 -6.65 -28.91
C GLY A 258 -20.97 -6.18 -27.79
N HIS A 259 -21.50 -5.82 -26.61
CA HIS A 259 -20.69 -5.41 -25.46
C HIS A 259 -20.18 -6.65 -24.72
N LYS A 260 -18.85 -6.85 -24.74
CA LYS A 260 -18.21 -8.08 -24.24
C LYS A 260 -17.81 -8.05 -22.76
N THR A 261 -17.76 -6.86 -22.17
CA THR A 261 -17.32 -6.63 -20.79
C THR A 261 -18.23 -5.64 -20.08
N PHE A 262 -18.29 -5.70 -18.77
CA PHE A 262 -18.98 -4.73 -17.93
C PHE A 262 -18.21 -3.41 -17.81
N TYR A 263 -16.88 -3.49 -17.75
CA TYR A 263 -15.99 -2.33 -17.70
C TYR A 263 -15.13 -2.22 -18.95
N ARG A 264 -14.76 -1.00 -19.29
CA ARG A 264 -13.75 -0.70 -20.32
C ARG A 264 -12.99 0.57 -19.97
N GLN A 265 -11.86 0.78 -20.65
CA GLN A 265 -11.17 2.06 -20.60
C GLN A 265 -11.80 3.03 -21.61
N GLY A 266 -12.26 4.18 -21.14
CA GLY A 266 -12.71 5.30 -21.94
C GLY A 266 -11.65 6.40 -22.02
N VAL A 267 -11.98 7.49 -22.71
CA VAL A 267 -11.06 8.64 -22.94
C VAL A 267 -10.65 9.33 -21.64
N HIS A 268 -11.57 9.38 -20.66
CA HIS A 268 -11.39 10.08 -19.38
C HIS A 268 -11.30 9.12 -18.19
N GLY A 269 -10.84 7.88 -18.42
CA GLY A 269 -10.73 6.85 -17.39
C GLY A 269 -11.74 5.72 -17.56
N ARG A 270 -12.00 4.98 -16.48
CA ARG A 270 -12.80 3.76 -16.52
C ARG A 270 -14.28 4.07 -16.75
N GLU A 271 -14.88 3.29 -17.65
CA GLU A 271 -16.32 3.32 -17.92
C GLU A 271 -16.96 1.99 -17.52
N GLN A 272 -18.23 2.05 -17.12
CA GLN A 272 -19.08 0.90 -16.79
C GLN A 272 -20.29 0.83 -17.73
N TYR A 273 -20.72 -0.37 -18.10
CA TYR A 273 -21.97 -0.57 -18.81
C TYR A 273 -23.16 -0.33 -17.87
N HIS A 274 -23.99 0.65 -18.19
CA HIS A 274 -25.15 0.99 -17.38
C HIS A 274 -26.40 0.28 -17.92
N PRO A 275 -27.02 -0.66 -17.16
CA PRO A 275 -28.08 -1.52 -17.69
C PRO A 275 -29.33 -0.76 -18.17
N ALA A 276 -29.76 0.27 -17.45
CA ALA A 276 -30.89 1.12 -17.85
C ALA A 276 -30.59 1.97 -19.10
N LYS A 277 -29.39 2.57 -19.17
CA LYS A 277 -28.99 3.45 -20.29
C LYS A 277 -28.51 2.69 -21.52
N ARG A 278 -28.23 1.39 -21.38
CA ARG A 278 -27.73 0.47 -22.41
C ARG A 278 -26.47 0.96 -23.13
N LYS A 279 -25.64 1.71 -22.43
CA LYS A 279 -24.37 2.24 -22.93
C LYS A 279 -23.34 2.29 -21.81
N TYR A 280 -22.07 2.38 -22.19
CA TYR A 280 -21.02 2.70 -21.23
C TYR A 280 -21.15 4.15 -20.77
N VAL A 281 -20.95 4.35 -19.47
CA VAL A 281 -20.90 5.65 -18.81
C VAL A 281 -19.66 5.72 -17.92
N PRO A 282 -19.09 6.91 -17.67
CA PRO A 282 -17.99 7.06 -16.73
C PRO A 282 -18.35 6.50 -15.34
N VAL A 283 -17.39 5.84 -14.69
CA VAL A 283 -17.52 5.49 -13.27
C VAL A 283 -17.39 6.78 -12.45
N ALA A 284 -18.41 7.07 -11.62
CA ALA A 284 -18.43 8.29 -10.82
C ALA A 284 -17.24 8.33 -9.85
N GLY A 285 -16.55 9.48 -9.77
CA GLY A 285 -15.36 9.66 -8.92
C GLY A 285 -14.03 9.23 -9.53
N GLU A 286 -14.02 8.34 -10.53
CA GLU A 286 -12.77 7.86 -11.18
C GLU A 286 -12.32 8.75 -12.35
N ALA A 287 -13.22 9.56 -12.93
CA ALA A 287 -12.91 10.38 -14.12
C ALA A 287 -11.83 11.47 -13.90
N ALA A 288 -11.50 11.77 -12.64
CA ALA A 288 -10.44 12.72 -12.26
C ALA A 288 -9.15 12.03 -11.77
N GLN A 289 -9.10 10.70 -11.75
CA GLN A 289 -7.99 9.93 -11.20
C GLN A 289 -7.02 9.51 -12.30
N ILE A 290 -5.72 9.63 -12.03
CA ILE A 290 -4.66 9.11 -12.89
C ILE A 290 -4.17 7.80 -12.29
N SER A 291 -4.22 6.71 -13.06
CA SER A 291 -3.68 5.42 -12.65
C SER A 291 -2.58 4.96 -13.61
N VAL A 292 -1.55 4.30 -13.07
CA VAL A 292 -0.46 3.73 -13.87
C VAL A 292 -0.99 2.66 -14.82
N ALA A 293 -1.96 1.85 -14.36
CA ALA A 293 -2.60 0.85 -15.20
C ALA A 293 -3.26 1.48 -16.44
N THR A 294 -3.94 2.61 -16.28
CA THR A 294 -4.53 3.36 -17.41
C THR A 294 -3.45 3.96 -18.31
N LEU A 295 -2.36 4.51 -17.76
CA LEU A 295 -1.23 5.02 -18.58
C LEU A 295 -0.58 3.90 -19.40
N ARG A 296 -0.37 2.72 -18.82
CA ARG A 296 0.13 1.52 -19.53
C ARG A 296 -0.82 1.09 -20.63
N ALA A 297 -2.11 0.97 -20.34
CA ALA A 297 -3.13 0.58 -21.31
C ALA A 297 -3.24 1.57 -22.48
N ALA A 298 -3.06 2.86 -22.21
CA ALA A 298 -3.02 3.93 -23.20
C ALA A 298 -1.68 4.03 -23.94
N LYS A 299 -0.73 3.10 -23.73
CA LYS A 299 0.62 3.09 -24.32
C LYS A 299 1.41 4.39 -24.08
N ARG A 300 1.23 4.99 -22.91
CA ARG A 300 1.95 6.22 -22.46
C ARG A 300 3.29 5.93 -21.79
N SER A 301 3.75 4.67 -21.80
CA SER A 301 5.08 4.31 -21.28
C SER A 301 6.16 4.83 -22.22
N LEU A 302 7.11 5.59 -21.67
CA LEU A 302 8.25 6.15 -22.41
C LEU A 302 9.49 5.25 -22.26
N GLN A 303 9.69 4.70 -21.06
CA GLN A 303 10.83 3.83 -20.74
C GLN A 303 10.48 3.02 -19.48
N SER A 304 10.98 1.79 -19.36
CA SER A 304 10.77 0.97 -18.16
C SER A 304 11.90 -0.05 -18.01
N ASN A 305 12.20 -0.43 -16.77
CA ASN A 305 13.00 -1.61 -16.44
C ASN A 305 12.27 -2.43 -15.35
N LEU A 306 12.98 -3.31 -14.62
CA LEU A 306 12.41 -4.16 -13.57
C LEU A 306 12.10 -3.42 -12.26
N GLU A 307 12.66 -2.23 -12.05
CA GLU A 307 12.56 -1.49 -10.78
C GLU A 307 11.69 -0.23 -10.90
N ALA A 308 11.68 0.40 -12.08
CA ALA A 308 10.98 1.65 -12.31
C ALA A 308 10.41 1.78 -13.74
N GLY A 309 9.43 2.67 -13.88
CA GLY A 309 8.78 3.02 -15.14
C GLY A 309 8.66 4.54 -15.29
N LEU A 310 8.81 5.03 -16.52
CA LEU A 310 8.66 6.43 -16.88
C LEU A 310 7.48 6.59 -17.84
N PHE A 311 6.50 7.40 -17.47
CA PHE A 311 5.26 7.59 -18.24
C PHE A 311 4.99 9.05 -18.57
N ASP A 312 4.29 9.28 -19.67
CA ASP A 312 3.66 10.57 -19.98
C ASP A 312 2.26 10.63 -19.35
N MET A 313 2.05 11.54 -18.39
CA MET A 313 0.75 11.78 -17.75
C MET A 313 -0.14 12.73 -18.55
N GLY A 314 0.31 13.25 -19.70
CA GLY A 314 -0.30 14.36 -20.43
C GLY A 314 0.05 15.73 -19.85
N ASP A 315 -0.29 16.79 -20.59
CA ASP A 315 -0.03 18.21 -20.23
C ASP A 315 1.47 18.51 -19.98
N GLY A 316 2.35 17.75 -20.62
CA GLY A 316 3.80 17.84 -20.44
C GLY A 316 4.31 17.27 -19.11
N VAL A 317 3.48 16.62 -18.30
CA VAL A 317 3.90 16.08 -17.00
C VAL A 317 4.34 14.63 -17.12
N LEU A 318 5.53 14.32 -16.60
CA LEU A 318 6.07 12.96 -16.52
C LEU A 318 5.72 12.30 -15.18
N LEU A 319 5.64 10.96 -15.17
CA LEU A 319 5.58 10.14 -13.96
C LEU A 319 6.77 9.19 -13.90
N LEU A 320 7.58 9.28 -12.85
CA LEU A 320 8.53 8.25 -12.44
C LEU A 320 7.86 7.34 -11.39
N GLU A 321 7.59 6.10 -11.80
CA GLU A 321 6.99 5.07 -10.97
C GLU A 321 8.05 4.10 -10.45
N PHE A 322 8.01 3.80 -9.14
CA PHE A 322 8.73 2.67 -8.55
C PHE A 322 7.83 1.44 -8.49
N HIS A 323 8.32 0.29 -8.96
CA HIS A 323 7.56 -0.96 -8.96
C HIS A 323 8.41 -2.21 -8.69
N GLY A 324 9.68 -2.03 -8.31
CA GLY A 324 10.58 -3.10 -7.85
C GLY A 324 10.15 -3.72 -6.52
N LYS A 325 10.91 -4.73 -6.04
CA LYS A 325 10.63 -5.40 -4.77
C LYS A 325 10.67 -4.41 -3.61
N ALA A 326 9.53 -4.22 -2.93
CA ALA A 326 9.36 -3.22 -1.87
C ALA A 326 9.77 -1.80 -2.29
N ASN A 327 9.74 -1.49 -3.60
CA ASN A 327 10.10 -0.20 -4.16
C ASN A 327 11.44 0.35 -3.61
N THR A 328 12.43 -0.52 -3.42
CA THR A 328 13.76 -0.11 -3.00
C THR A 328 14.48 0.66 -4.12
N LEU A 329 15.32 1.61 -3.73
CA LEU A 329 16.01 2.48 -4.67
C LEU A 329 17.33 1.82 -5.11
N GLY A 330 17.25 1.03 -6.18
CA GLY A 330 18.38 0.39 -6.84
C GLY A 330 18.87 1.16 -8.06
N SER A 331 19.87 0.62 -8.74
CA SER A 331 20.48 1.24 -9.94
C SER A 331 19.47 1.46 -11.06
N GLY A 332 18.46 0.59 -11.18
CA GLY A 332 17.40 0.72 -12.17
C GLY A 332 16.51 1.94 -11.91
N VAL A 333 16.21 2.24 -10.65
CA VAL A 333 15.48 3.47 -10.27
C VAL A 333 16.31 4.71 -10.59
N LEU A 334 17.59 4.73 -10.18
CA LEU A 334 18.50 5.85 -10.43
C LEU A 334 18.62 6.15 -11.93
N GLN A 335 18.75 5.12 -12.75
CA GLN A 335 18.82 5.24 -14.22
C GLN A 335 17.57 5.92 -14.80
N LEU A 336 16.36 5.54 -14.38
CA LEU A 336 15.15 6.17 -14.90
C LEU A 336 14.92 7.58 -14.34
N ALA A 337 15.33 7.84 -13.11
CA ALA A 337 15.28 9.18 -12.54
C ALA A 337 16.17 10.14 -13.32
N GLU A 338 17.39 9.72 -13.63
CA GLU A 338 18.33 10.43 -14.50
C GLU A 338 17.73 10.68 -15.90
N ALA A 339 17.15 9.65 -16.50
CA ALA A 339 16.52 9.76 -17.82
C ALA A 339 15.29 10.69 -17.82
N ALA A 340 14.58 10.79 -16.68
CA ALA A 340 13.48 11.73 -16.52
C ALA A 340 14.00 13.18 -16.43
N LEU A 341 15.05 13.42 -15.63
CA LEU A 341 15.68 14.73 -15.49
C LEU A 341 16.22 15.26 -16.83
N GLN A 342 16.92 14.43 -17.59
CA GLN A 342 17.41 14.81 -18.93
C GLN A 342 16.28 15.24 -19.86
N ARG A 343 15.12 14.57 -19.79
CA ARG A 343 13.93 14.97 -20.57
C ARG A 343 13.38 16.31 -20.11
N LEU A 344 13.33 16.57 -18.79
CA LEU A 344 12.91 17.87 -18.27
C LEU A 344 13.85 18.99 -18.71
N GLU A 345 15.16 18.77 -18.61
CA GLU A 345 16.20 19.76 -18.93
C GLU A 345 16.24 20.11 -20.42
N HIS A 346 16.10 19.11 -21.30
CA HIS A 346 16.27 19.30 -22.75
C HIS A 346 14.96 19.36 -23.56
N GLY A 347 13.84 18.87 -23.03
CA GLY A 347 12.57 18.82 -23.74
C GLY A 347 11.65 19.98 -23.37
N SER A 348 11.48 20.95 -24.28
CA SER A 348 10.57 22.10 -24.09
C SER A 348 9.10 21.71 -23.96
N GLN A 349 8.73 20.52 -24.43
CA GLN A 349 7.38 19.96 -24.31
C GLN A 349 7.01 19.49 -22.90
N TYR A 350 8.00 19.31 -22.02
CA TYR A 350 7.75 18.83 -20.66
C TYR A 350 7.63 19.98 -19.67
N THR A 351 6.62 19.92 -18.80
CA THR A 351 6.29 20.93 -17.79
C THR A 351 6.90 20.58 -16.43
N GLY A 352 7.02 19.30 -16.09
CA GLY A 352 7.58 18.85 -14.81
C GLY A 352 7.41 17.36 -14.58
N LEU A 353 7.74 16.91 -13.37
CA LEU A 353 7.81 15.49 -13.01
C LEU A 353 7.05 15.20 -11.72
N VAL A 354 6.29 14.11 -11.73
CA VAL A 354 5.76 13.45 -10.53
C VAL A 354 6.60 12.21 -10.23
N ILE A 355 7.02 12.05 -8.98
CA ILE A 355 7.59 10.80 -8.46
C ILE A 355 6.55 10.13 -7.57
N GLY A 356 6.05 8.97 -7.96
CA GLY A 356 4.96 8.31 -7.25
C GLY A 356 4.60 6.96 -7.85
N ASN A 357 3.90 6.12 -7.09
CA ASN A 357 3.46 4.81 -7.56
C ASN A 357 2.10 4.42 -6.96
N GLN A 358 1.61 3.23 -7.30
CA GLN A 358 0.34 2.68 -6.79
C GLN A 358 0.54 1.27 -6.19
N GLY A 359 1.77 0.94 -5.75
CA GLY A 359 2.11 -0.31 -5.08
C GLY A 359 1.61 -0.38 -3.64
N GLU A 360 2.08 -1.34 -2.85
CA GLU A 360 1.68 -1.45 -1.43
C GLU A 360 2.26 -0.32 -0.56
N LEU A 361 3.46 0.14 -0.89
CA LEU A 361 4.18 1.20 -0.19
C LEU A 361 4.90 2.15 -1.16
N PHE A 362 5.27 3.36 -0.74
CA PHE A 362 6.02 4.28 -1.60
C PHE A 362 7.45 3.79 -1.85
N SER A 363 8.23 3.60 -0.79
CA SER A 363 9.58 3.02 -0.85
C SER A 363 10.06 2.52 0.52
N ALA A 364 10.71 1.36 0.54
CA ALA A 364 11.37 0.82 1.73
C ALA A 364 12.79 1.34 1.96
N GLY A 365 13.29 2.24 1.10
CA GLY A 365 14.62 2.84 1.20
C GLY A 365 15.61 2.35 0.15
N ALA A 366 16.89 2.66 0.36
CA ALA A 366 17.96 2.28 -0.56
C ALA A 366 18.13 0.75 -0.64
N ASN A 367 18.44 0.24 -1.83
CA ASN A 367 18.73 -1.18 -1.99
C ASN A 367 20.18 -1.48 -1.56
N ILE A 368 20.36 -1.91 -0.31
CA ILE A 368 21.65 -2.39 0.20
C ILE A 368 21.69 -3.91 0.00
N ASP A 369 22.18 -4.37 -1.15
CA ASP A 369 22.40 -5.79 -1.40
C ASP A 369 23.79 -6.20 -0.88
N PRO A 370 23.89 -6.87 0.28
CA PRO A 370 25.17 -7.27 0.86
C PRO A 370 25.91 -8.29 -0.01
N GLN A 371 25.20 -9.07 -0.85
CA GLN A 371 25.88 -9.99 -1.76
C GLN A 371 26.63 -9.23 -2.85
N SER A 372 26.03 -8.15 -3.39
CA SER A 372 26.72 -7.27 -4.34
C SER A 372 27.93 -6.58 -3.71
N LEU A 373 27.84 -6.19 -2.42
CA LEU A 373 28.94 -5.60 -1.65
C LEU A 373 30.12 -6.56 -1.46
N LEU A 374 29.85 -7.85 -1.24
CA LEU A 374 30.87 -8.84 -0.88
C LEU A 374 31.43 -9.63 -2.08
N SER A 375 30.78 -9.57 -3.26
CA SER A 375 31.15 -10.38 -4.44
C SER A 375 31.82 -9.59 -5.56
N GLY A 376 31.94 -8.26 -5.43
CA GLY A 376 32.57 -7.40 -6.42
C GLY A 376 34.10 -7.52 -6.45
N SER A 377 34.71 -7.15 -7.59
CA SER A 377 36.17 -7.02 -7.74
C SER A 377 36.71 -5.69 -7.18
N GLU A 378 35.84 -4.72 -6.94
CA GLU A 378 36.14 -3.42 -6.33
C GLU A 378 36.04 -3.51 -4.79
N PRO A 379 36.91 -2.82 -4.01
CA PRO A 379 36.78 -2.79 -2.56
C PRO A 379 35.40 -2.25 -2.13
N PRO A 380 34.70 -2.87 -1.16
CA PRO A 380 33.34 -2.50 -0.79
C PRO A 380 33.16 -1.01 -0.44
N ALA A 381 34.13 -0.41 0.24
CA ALA A 381 34.11 1.00 0.61
C ALA A 381 34.06 1.94 -0.61
N VAL A 382 34.82 1.62 -1.67
CA VAL A 382 34.88 2.41 -2.91
C VAL A 382 33.56 2.31 -3.66
N MET A 383 32.99 1.11 -3.76
CA MET A 383 31.69 0.90 -4.40
C MET A 383 30.59 1.65 -3.65
N VAL A 384 30.56 1.57 -2.32
CA VAL A 384 29.58 2.26 -1.47
C VAL A 384 29.71 3.77 -1.62
N GLU A 385 30.93 4.30 -1.60
CA GLU A 385 31.17 5.73 -1.80
C GLU A 385 30.64 6.19 -3.17
N ARG A 386 30.96 5.46 -4.24
CA ARG A 386 30.52 5.78 -5.61
C ARG A 386 29.00 5.75 -5.74
N LEU A 387 28.34 4.75 -5.20
CA LEU A 387 26.87 4.62 -5.23
C LEU A 387 26.20 5.73 -4.40
N THR A 388 26.74 6.01 -3.21
CA THR A 388 26.24 7.08 -2.33
C THR A 388 26.38 8.44 -3.01
N ARG A 389 27.54 8.73 -3.61
CA ARG A 389 27.76 9.95 -4.39
C ARG A 389 26.75 10.08 -5.53
N ALA A 390 26.57 9.03 -6.33
CA ALA A 390 25.61 9.06 -7.44
C ALA A 390 24.18 9.34 -6.95
N PHE A 391 23.81 8.82 -5.77
CA PHE A 391 22.51 9.09 -5.17
C PHE A 391 22.39 10.54 -4.66
N GLN A 392 23.43 11.08 -4.01
CA GLN A 392 23.49 12.49 -3.62
C GLN A 392 23.38 13.41 -4.83
N ASP A 393 24.14 13.15 -5.89
CA ASP A 393 24.13 13.95 -7.13
C ASP A 393 22.72 13.96 -7.75
N LEU A 394 22.05 12.80 -7.77
CA LEU A 394 20.66 12.71 -8.23
C LEU A 394 19.72 13.57 -7.36
N MET A 395 19.83 13.51 -6.04
CA MET A 395 18.99 14.32 -5.14
C MET A 395 19.22 15.83 -5.36
N GLN A 396 20.47 16.26 -5.56
CA GLN A 396 20.78 17.66 -5.87
C GLN A 396 20.15 18.09 -7.20
N ARG A 397 20.22 17.24 -8.23
CA ARG A 397 19.60 17.53 -9.52
C ARG A 397 18.07 17.56 -9.48
N LEU A 398 17.45 16.72 -8.65
CA LEU A 398 16.00 16.82 -8.38
C LEU A 398 15.66 18.17 -7.73
N ARG A 399 16.40 18.58 -6.70
CA ARG A 399 16.20 19.85 -5.99
C ARG A 399 16.36 21.08 -6.88
N TYR A 400 17.42 21.10 -7.68
CA TYR A 400 17.78 22.24 -8.52
C TYR A 400 17.28 22.11 -9.96
N CYS A 401 16.34 21.19 -10.21
CA CYS A 401 15.73 21.06 -11.51
C CYS A 401 15.02 22.38 -11.89
N PRO A 402 15.24 22.91 -13.12
CA PRO A 402 14.59 24.14 -13.59
C PRO A 402 13.07 23.96 -13.77
N LYS A 403 12.57 22.73 -13.72
CA LYS A 403 11.15 22.39 -13.78
C LYS A 403 10.69 21.73 -12.48
N PRO A 404 9.43 21.94 -12.07
CA PRO A 404 8.95 21.43 -10.80
C PRO A 404 8.98 19.89 -10.75
N VAL A 405 9.52 19.37 -9.64
CA VAL A 405 9.53 17.94 -9.29
C VAL A 405 8.67 17.74 -8.04
N VAL A 406 7.59 17.00 -8.15
CA VAL A 406 6.65 16.75 -7.05
C VAL A 406 6.70 15.27 -6.64
N ALA A 407 6.96 15.00 -5.37
CA ALA A 407 6.86 13.65 -4.81
C ALA A 407 5.45 13.38 -4.27
N ALA A 408 4.96 12.15 -4.47
CA ALA A 408 3.63 11.72 -4.07
C ALA A 408 3.67 10.52 -3.10
N PRO A 409 4.19 10.69 -1.87
CA PRO A 409 4.39 9.59 -0.93
C PRO A 409 3.09 9.16 -0.23
N PHE A 410 3.07 7.90 0.17
CA PHE A 410 1.98 7.25 0.91
C PHE A 410 2.51 6.01 1.61
N ASP A 411 1.79 5.53 2.62
CA ASP A 411 2.14 4.34 3.39
C ASP A 411 3.63 4.42 3.82
N ARG A 412 4.41 3.34 3.77
CA ARG A 412 5.84 3.37 4.14
C ARG A 412 6.66 4.15 3.11
N THR A 413 7.29 5.21 3.59
CA THR A 413 8.27 6.05 2.89
C THR A 413 9.49 6.14 3.78
N LEU A 414 10.45 5.23 3.60
CA LEU A 414 11.53 5.03 4.58
C LEU A 414 12.90 5.28 3.95
N GLY A 415 13.83 5.80 4.75
CA GLY A 415 15.23 6.01 4.39
C GLY A 415 15.40 6.79 3.09
N GLY A 416 16.10 6.22 2.11
CA GLY A 416 16.24 6.84 0.78
C GLY A 416 14.91 7.27 0.12
N GLY A 417 13.79 6.62 0.40
CA GLY A 417 12.47 7.07 -0.06
C GLY A 417 12.04 8.41 0.56
N THR A 418 12.35 8.61 1.85
CA THR A 418 12.24 9.89 2.54
C THR A 418 13.16 10.92 1.90
N GLU A 419 14.41 10.56 1.60
CA GLU A 419 15.40 11.48 0.98
C GLU A 419 14.96 11.97 -0.40
N VAL A 420 14.35 11.11 -1.22
CA VAL A 420 13.71 11.50 -2.49
C VAL A 420 12.62 12.56 -2.27
N CYS A 421 11.78 12.39 -1.26
CA CYS A 421 10.75 13.38 -0.92
C CYS A 421 11.36 14.67 -0.36
N LEU A 422 12.45 14.56 0.42
CA LEU A 422 13.17 15.71 0.95
C LEU A 422 13.83 16.53 -0.17
N ALA A 423 14.27 15.89 -1.25
CA ALA A 423 14.85 16.53 -2.43
C ALA A 423 13.83 17.18 -3.37
N ALA A 424 12.56 16.76 -3.33
CA ALA A 424 11.51 17.28 -4.20
C ALA A 424 11.23 18.78 -3.99
N THR A 425 10.74 19.45 -5.03
CA THR A 425 10.27 20.84 -4.99
C THR A 425 9.08 21.00 -4.02
N ARG A 426 8.17 20.02 -4.06
CA ARG A 426 6.96 19.98 -3.23
C ARG A 426 6.55 18.53 -3.00
N VAL A 427 5.91 18.26 -1.86
CA VAL A 427 5.33 16.96 -1.56
C VAL A 427 3.79 17.06 -1.56
N VAL A 428 3.15 16.09 -2.23
CA VAL A 428 1.72 15.83 -2.13
C VAL A 428 1.56 14.48 -1.46
N ALA A 429 1.42 14.48 -0.14
CA ALA A 429 1.38 13.27 0.69
C ALA A 429 -0.05 12.74 0.85
N HIS A 430 -0.22 11.42 0.87
CA HIS A 430 -1.44 10.80 1.38
C HIS A 430 -1.51 10.94 2.91
N MET A 431 -2.70 11.10 3.48
CA MET A 431 -2.87 11.24 4.93
C MET A 431 -2.24 10.08 5.72
N GLU A 432 -2.39 8.86 5.20
CA GLU A 432 -1.76 7.66 5.74
C GLU A 432 -0.37 7.56 5.15
N LEU A 433 0.59 8.12 5.87
CA LEU A 433 2.00 8.19 5.53
C LEU A 433 2.81 7.83 6.77
N TYR A 434 3.70 6.86 6.59
CA TYR A 434 4.70 6.44 7.57
C TYR A 434 6.08 6.80 7.04
N MET A 435 6.50 8.05 7.32
CA MET A 435 7.71 8.65 6.79
C MET A 435 8.81 8.76 7.85
N GLY A 436 10.04 8.36 7.52
CA GLY A 436 11.17 8.45 8.44
C GLY A 436 12.54 8.17 7.79
N LEU A 437 13.60 8.69 8.41
CA LEU A 437 14.99 8.36 8.12
C LEU A 437 15.42 7.26 9.10
N VAL A 438 15.52 6.02 8.61
CA VAL A 438 15.59 4.79 9.44
C VAL A 438 16.94 4.09 9.37
N GLU A 439 17.92 4.69 8.69
CA GLU A 439 19.25 4.15 8.43
C GLU A 439 19.99 3.79 9.74
N THR A 440 19.77 4.55 10.80
CA THR A 440 20.37 4.31 12.13
C THR A 440 19.89 2.99 12.74
N GLY A 441 18.68 2.55 12.41
CA GLY A 441 18.14 1.25 12.80
C GLY A 441 18.90 0.05 12.22
N VAL A 442 19.65 0.23 11.12
CA VAL A 442 20.54 -0.78 10.54
C VAL A 442 22.02 -0.45 10.75
N GLY A 443 22.34 0.55 11.57
CA GLY A 443 23.72 0.93 11.90
C GLY A 443 24.38 1.88 10.88
N LEU A 444 23.59 2.64 10.13
CA LEU A 444 24.05 3.62 9.14
C LEU A 444 23.50 5.02 9.46
N VAL A 445 23.93 6.03 8.70
CA VAL A 445 23.31 7.37 8.72
C VAL A 445 22.62 7.65 7.39
N PRO A 446 21.63 8.56 7.33
CA PRO A 446 21.11 9.03 6.04
C PRO A 446 22.21 9.69 5.23
N ALA A 447 22.35 9.31 3.96
CA ALA A 447 23.47 9.72 3.13
C ALA A 447 23.12 10.14 1.70
N GLY A 448 21.84 10.21 1.36
CA GLY A 448 21.34 10.82 0.12
C GLY A 448 21.03 12.31 0.25
N GLY A 449 21.48 12.99 1.32
CA GLY A 449 21.13 14.37 1.63
C GLY A 449 20.08 14.53 2.73
N GLY A 450 19.65 13.44 3.38
CA GLY A 450 18.65 13.48 4.44
C GLY A 450 19.03 14.37 5.62
N CYS A 451 20.26 14.29 6.13
CA CYS A 451 20.72 15.14 7.24
C CYS A 451 20.82 16.60 6.78
N LYS A 452 21.37 16.83 5.58
CA LYS A 452 21.47 18.16 4.96
C LYS A 452 20.11 18.83 4.86
N GLU A 453 19.10 18.11 4.34
CA GLU A 453 17.75 18.65 4.19
C GLU A 453 17.07 18.92 5.52
N MET A 454 17.28 18.07 6.52
CA MET A 454 16.74 18.29 7.86
C MET A 454 17.35 19.52 8.54
N LEU A 455 18.68 19.73 8.43
CA LEU A 455 19.32 20.97 8.87
C LEU A 455 18.76 22.18 8.14
N ARG A 456 18.63 22.10 6.81
CA ARG A 456 18.07 23.17 5.97
C ARG A 456 16.63 23.54 6.35
N ARG A 457 15.81 22.56 6.69
CA ARG A 457 14.38 22.75 6.99
C ARG A 457 14.11 23.17 8.43
N VAL A 458 14.89 22.65 9.37
CA VAL A 458 14.64 22.82 10.81
C VAL A 458 15.59 23.83 11.44
N LEU A 459 16.90 23.71 11.17
CA LEU A 459 17.93 24.52 11.82
C LEU A 459 18.13 25.88 11.14
N ASN A 460 18.23 25.92 9.80
CA ASN A 460 18.49 27.16 9.08
C ASN A 460 17.48 28.29 9.41
N PRO A 461 16.15 28.06 9.44
CA PRO A 461 15.20 29.12 9.76
C PRO A 461 15.39 29.67 11.17
N LEU A 462 15.71 28.79 12.14
CA LEU A 462 15.98 29.18 13.52
C LEU A 462 17.25 30.03 13.62
N MET A 463 18.34 29.60 12.98
CA MET A 463 19.64 30.27 13.08
C MET A 463 19.73 31.58 12.29
N ARG A 464 18.71 31.92 11.51
CA ARG A 464 18.56 33.27 10.91
C ARG A 464 17.98 34.28 11.91
N LEU A 465 17.45 33.83 13.05
CA LEU A 465 16.97 34.72 14.10
C LEU A 465 18.13 35.22 14.98
N PRO A 466 18.13 36.49 15.40
CA PRO A 466 19.13 37.00 16.33
C PRO A 466 19.12 36.23 17.65
N ASN A 467 20.31 35.90 18.17
CA ASN A 467 20.50 35.23 19.46
C ASN A 467 19.81 33.86 19.60
N ALA A 468 19.54 33.18 18.48
CA ALA A 468 19.02 31.81 18.50
C ALA A 468 20.07 30.81 19.01
N ASP A 469 19.61 29.77 19.70
CA ASP A 469 20.43 28.64 20.14
C ASP A 469 20.20 27.43 19.21
N ALA A 470 21.29 26.90 18.66
CA ALA A 470 21.27 25.74 17.77
C ALA A 470 21.06 24.42 18.51
N LEU A 471 21.50 24.32 19.77
CA LEU A 471 21.63 23.05 20.47
C LEU A 471 20.28 22.32 20.64
N PRO A 472 19.17 22.95 21.06
CA PRO A 472 17.89 22.26 21.20
C PRO A 472 17.36 21.68 19.88
N ALA A 473 17.54 22.41 18.77
CA ALA A 473 17.14 21.93 17.45
C ALA A 473 18.01 20.75 16.98
N LEU A 474 19.31 20.80 17.25
CA LEU A 474 20.23 19.69 16.96
C LEU A 474 19.94 18.45 17.79
N GLU A 475 19.62 18.60 19.08
CA GLU A 475 19.17 17.50 19.94
C GLU A 475 17.87 16.88 19.41
N GLN A 476 16.90 17.70 18.99
CA GLN A 476 15.68 17.21 18.36
C GLN A 476 15.98 16.42 17.07
N LEU A 477 16.83 16.95 16.19
CA LEU A 477 17.23 16.27 14.96
C LEU A 477 17.95 14.94 15.25
N LEU A 478 18.85 14.93 16.24
CA LEU A 478 19.53 13.71 16.69
C LEU A 478 18.53 12.69 17.24
N GLN A 479 17.51 13.11 17.99
CA GLN A 479 16.47 12.20 18.49
C GLN A 479 15.57 11.65 17.38
N VAL A 480 15.21 12.48 16.39
CA VAL A 480 14.37 12.06 15.26
C VAL A 480 15.10 11.08 14.37
N ILE A 481 16.31 11.43 13.92
CA ILE A 481 17.10 10.61 12.98
C ILE A 481 17.82 9.47 13.71
N GLY A 482 18.47 9.75 14.84
CA GLY A 482 19.16 8.76 15.67
C GLY A 482 18.22 7.72 16.27
N GLY A 483 17.00 8.14 16.63
CA GLY A 483 15.95 7.23 17.10
C GLY A 483 15.23 6.47 16.00
N ALA A 484 15.58 6.66 14.72
CA ALA A 484 14.89 6.12 13.55
C ALA A 484 13.36 6.34 13.61
N ARG A 485 12.92 7.54 14.04
CA ARG A 485 11.49 7.81 14.22
C ARG A 485 10.78 7.80 12.88
N VAL A 486 9.65 7.09 12.85
CA VAL A 486 8.73 7.03 11.70
C VAL A 486 7.43 7.68 12.13
N SER A 487 6.99 8.69 11.38
CA SER A 487 5.67 9.31 11.57
C SER A 487 4.55 8.27 11.42
N SER A 488 3.43 8.50 12.09
CA SER A 488 2.20 7.70 11.96
C SER A 488 1.19 8.30 10.99
N SER A 489 1.43 9.53 10.51
CA SER A 489 0.60 10.24 9.55
C SER A 489 1.39 11.33 8.82
N ALA A 490 0.86 11.82 7.70
CA ALA A 490 1.44 12.98 7.03
C ALA A 490 1.44 14.24 7.92
N ARG A 491 0.52 14.34 8.88
CA ARG A 491 0.52 15.47 9.81
C ARG A 491 1.69 15.40 10.80
N GLU A 492 1.92 14.24 11.39
CA GLU A 492 3.09 14.05 12.25
C GLU A 492 4.39 14.18 11.46
N ALA A 493 4.41 13.79 10.17
CA ALA A 493 5.56 14.03 9.31
C ALA A 493 5.88 15.53 9.13
N GLN A 494 4.87 16.42 9.19
CA GLN A 494 5.09 17.87 9.25
C GLN A 494 5.71 18.28 10.60
N ASP A 495 5.17 17.76 11.71
CA ASP A 495 5.66 18.08 13.06
C ASP A 495 7.11 17.62 13.28
N LEU A 496 7.51 16.51 12.65
CA LEU A 496 8.87 15.98 12.66
C LEU A 496 9.82 16.70 11.67
N GLY A 497 9.32 17.60 10.81
CA GLY A 497 10.12 18.35 9.84
C GLY A 497 10.38 17.64 8.51
N PHE A 498 9.86 16.43 8.31
CA PHE A 498 9.96 15.70 7.03
C PHE A 498 9.12 16.35 5.93
N LEU A 499 7.96 16.91 6.29
CA LEU A 499 7.10 17.70 5.40
C LEU A 499 7.12 19.17 5.82
N GLN A 500 7.03 20.07 4.86
CA GLN A 500 6.94 21.51 5.08
C GLN A 500 5.46 21.96 5.20
N PRO A 501 5.19 23.14 5.77
CA PRO A 501 3.83 23.68 5.86
C PRO A 501 3.15 23.88 4.49
N GLY A 502 3.94 24.08 3.42
CA GLY A 502 3.43 24.18 2.05
C GLY A 502 3.07 22.84 1.42
N ASP A 503 3.53 21.72 1.97
CA ASP A 503 3.21 20.39 1.42
C ASP A 503 1.72 20.08 1.59
N ARG A 504 1.15 19.41 0.59
CA ARG A 504 -0.28 19.13 0.54
C ARG A 504 -0.57 17.75 1.09
N ILE A 505 -1.61 17.65 1.90
CA ILE A 505 -2.13 16.38 2.42
C ILE A 505 -3.41 16.03 1.68
N VAL A 506 -3.42 14.87 1.01
CA VAL A 506 -4.55 14.33 0.26
C VAL A 506 -5.18 13.20 1.04
N MET A 507 -6.51 13.26 1.19
CA MET A 507 -7.27 12.25 1.92
C MET A 507 -7.58 11.01 1.08
N ASP A 508 -7.80 11.18 -0.23
CA ASP A 508 -8.10 10.08 -1.16
C ASP A 508 -6.83 9.59 -1.86
N ARG A 509 -6.37 8.39 -1.48
CA ARG A 509 -5.22 7.73 -2.10
C ARG A 509 -5.35 7.58 -3.61
N ALA A 510 -6.56 7.36 -4.13
CA ALA A 510 -6.77 7.16 -5.57
C ALA A 510 -6.61 8.46 -6.37
N ALA A 511 -6.78 9.61 -5.73
CA ALA A 511 -6.55 10.93 -6.34
C ALA A 511 -5.08 11.39 -6.26
N LEU A 512 -4.22 10.70 -5.50
CA LEU A 512 -2.88 11.16 -5.14
C LEU A 512 -2.02 11.58 -6.35
N LEU A 513 -1.90 10.73 -7.37
CA LEU A 513 -1.11 11.04 -8.58
C LEU A 513 -1.73 12.19 -9.39
N ALA A 514 -3.06 12.29 -9.42
CA ALA A 514 -3.74 13.38 -10.10
C ALA A 514 -3.52 14.72 -9.38
N GLU A 515 -3.57 14.74 -8.04
CA GLU A 515 -3.26 15.92 -7.24
C GLU A 515 -1.78 16.32 -7.35
N ALA A 516 -0.86 15.34 -7.39
CA ALA A 516 0.55 15.61 -7.64
C ALA A 516 0.78 16.23 -9.02
N LYS A 517 0.12 15.73 -10.06
CA LYS A 517 0.15 16.36 -11.39
C LYS A 517 -0.41 17.79 -11.35
N ARG A 518 -1.52 18.02 -10.65
CA ARG A 518 -2.07 19.38 -10.49
C ARG A 518 -1.09 20.31 -9.80
N GLU A 519 -0.35 19.81 -8.81
CA GLU A 519 0.68 20.59 -8.13
C GLU A 519 1.84 20.97 -9.05
N VAL A 520 2.31 20.03 -9.89
CA VAL A 520 3.32 20.32 -10.93
C VAL A 520 2.85 21.45 -11.84
N LEU A 521 1.62 21.34 -12.37
CA LEU A 521 1.04 22.35 -13.26
C LEU A 521 0.84 23.69 -12.53
N HIS A 522 0.41 23.67 -11.27
CA HIS A 522 0.25 24.86 -10.45
C HIS A 522 1.58 25.60 -10.26
N LEU A 523 2.63 24.89 -9.84
CA LEU A 523 3.97 25.47 -9.66
C LEU A 523 4.49 26.07 -10.97
N ALA A 524 4.35 25.34 -12.10
CA ALA A 524 4.77 25.83 -13.40
C ALA A 524 4.00 27.10 -13.82
N HIS A 525 2.67 27.13 -13.67
CA HIS A 525 1.85 28.30 -14.00
C HIS A 525 2.12 29.51 -13.09
N CYS A 526 2.57 29.27 -11.87
CA CYS A 526 2.98 30.33 -10.94
C CYS A 526 4.42 30.83 -11.19
N GLY A 527 5.07 30.40 -12.27
CA GLY A 527 6.40 30.88 -12.65
C GLY A 527 7.52 30.25 -11.82
N TYR A 528 7.40 28.96 -11.48
CA TYR A 528 8.45 28.24 -10.76
C TYR A 528 9.84 28.47 -11.36
N SER A 529 10.80 28.75 -10.47
CA SER A 529 12.23 28.75 -10.75
C SER A 529 12.92 27.85 -9.73
N ALA A 530 14.00 27.16 -10.15
CA ALA A 530 14.82 26.38 -9.24
C ALA A 530 15.27 27.24 -8.04
N PRO A 531 15.29 26.68 -6.82
CA PRO A 531 15.80 27.41 -5.66
C PRO A 531 17.28 27.74 -5.84
N VAL A 532 17.72 28.88 -5.33
CA VAL A 532 19.16 29.20 -5.25
C VAL A 532 19.77 28.35 -4.14
N PRO A 533 20.92 27.71 -4.37
CA PRO A 533 21.63 27.00 -3.31
C PRO A 533 21.87 27.89 -2.09
N GLU A 534 21.35 27.47 -0.94
CA GLU A 534 21.56 28.18 0.33
C GLU A 534 22.70 27.55 1.12
N LEU A 535 23.34 28.35 1.98
CA LEU A 535 24.30 27.82 2.95
C LEU A 535 23.55 27.09 4.08
N ILE A 536 24.20 26.11 4.69
CA ILE A 536 23.70 25.35 5.83
C ILE A 536 24.44 25.82 7.08
N TYR A 537 23.71 26.03 8.18
CA TYR A 537 24.34 26.37 9.44
C TYR A 537 25.05 25.14 10.03
N ALA A 538 26.34 25.28 10.34
CA ALA A 538 27.15 24.29 11.03
C ALA A 538 27.51 24.82 12.42
N ALA A 539 27.09 24.10 13.46
CA ALA A 539 27.28 24.51 14.85
C ALA A 539 28.69 24.23 15.41
N GLY A 540 29.49 23.41 14.72
CA GLY A 540 30.88 23.15 15.06
C GLY A 540 31.09 22.33 16.34
N ARG A 541 32.34 22.35 16.83
CA ARG A 541 32.84 21.41 17.83
C ARG A 541 32.15 21.50 19.20
N ASP A 542 31.70 22.68 19.62
CA ASP A 542 31.13 22.86 20.96
C ASP A 542 29.75 22.19 21.06
N ALA A 543 28.91 22.37 20.04
CA ALA A 543 27.63 21.67 19.93
C ALA A 543 27.84 20.15 19.75
N LEU A 544 28.84 19.76 18.95
CA LEU A 544 29.18 18.35 18.77
C LEU A 544 29.55 17.68 20.11
N ALA A 545 30.38 18.33 20.91
CA ALA A 545 30.77 17.83 22.23
C ALA A 545 29.55 17.68 23.16
N ALA A 546 28.62 18.64 23.14
CA ALA A 546 27.38 18.56 23.91
C ALA A 546 26.53 17.34 23.51
N LEU A 547 26.32 17.12 22.21
CA LEU A 547 25.58 15.96 21.70
C LEU A 547 26.28 14.64 22.04
N GLN A 548 27.61 14.58 21.92
CA GLN A 548 28.41 13.41 22.27
C GLN A 548 28.32 13.09 23.77
N MET A 549 28.31 14.11 24.63
CA MET A 549 28.08 13.93 26.06
C MET A 549 26.71 13.33 26.36
N GLY A 550 25.66 13.76 25.64
CA GLY A 550 24.33 13.17 25.76
C GLY A 550 24.30 11.69 25.35
N LEU A 551 24.92 11.35 24.22
CA LEU A 551 25.05 9.96 23.75
C LEU A 551 25.82 9.09 24.75
N TYR A 552 26.92 9.60 25.29
CA TYR A 552 27.70 8.93 26.33
C TYR A 552 26.85 8.64 27.58
N GLN A 553 26.08 9.63 28.05
CA GLN A 553 25.17 9.43 29.19
C GLN A 553 24.11 8.37 28.90
N MET A 554 23.54 8.35 27.69
CA MET A 554 22.57 7.33 27.28
C MET A 554 23.18 5.93 27.24
N GLU A 555 24.43 5.80 26.78
CA GLU A 555 25.18 4.54 26.78
C GLU A 555 25.46 4.06 28.20
N GLN A 556 26.02 4.92 29.06
CA GLN A 556 26.28 4.59 30.46
C GLN A 556 25.00 4.26 31.25
N GLY A 557 23.88 4.87 30.87
CA GLY A 557 22.55 4.57 31.42
C GLY A 557 21.89 3.31 30.87
N GLY A 558 22.50 2.63 29.88
CA GLY A 558 21.95 1.42 29.27
C GLY A 558 20.75 1.65 28.35
N PHE A 559 20.49 2.89 27.92
CA PHE A 559 19.39 3.23 27.01
C PHE A 559 19.71 2.89 25.55
N ILE A 560 21.00 2.91 25.19
CA ILE A 560 21.50 2.60 23.85
C ILE A 560 22.72 1.68 23.96
N SER A 561 22.97 0.86 22.92
CA SER A 561 24.18 0.03 22.88
C SER A 561 25.42 0.86 22.55
N ALA A 562 26.61 0.30 22.77
CA ALA A 562 27.86 0.92 22.34
C ALA A 562 27.90 1.18 20.81
N HIS A 563 27.23 0.33 20.01
CA HIS A 563 27.15 0.55 18.57
C HIS A 563 26.14 1.64 18.20
N ASP A 564 25.03 1.73 18.93
CA ASP A 564 24.09 2.85 18.80
C ASP A 564 24.79 4.19 19.13
N ALA A 565 25.65 4.21 20.16
CA ALA A 565 26.45 5.38 20.51
C ALA A 565 27.44 5.77 19.41
N LEU A 566 28.12 4.80 18.78
CA LEU A 566 29.01 5.03 17.63
C LEU A 566 28.27 5.64 16.45
N VAL A 567 27.12 5.05 16.07
CA VAL A 567 26.28 5.54 14.96
C VAL A 567 25.74 6.93 15.29
N GLY A 568 25.27 7.14 16.52
CA GLY A 568 24.82 8.44 17.01
C GLY A 568 25.92 9.50 16.97
N ALA A 569 27.16 9.15 17.31
CA ALA A 569 28.28 10.08 17.28
C ALA A 569 28.64 10.51 15.85
N GLN A 570 28.59 9.58 14.89
CA GLN A 570 28.77 9.92 13.47
C GLN A 570 27.63 10.81 12.96
N LEU A 571 26.38 10.52 13.35
CA LEU A 571 25.24 11.38 13.03
C LEU A 571 25.39 12.78 13.64
N ALA A 572 25.79 12.88 14.91
CA ALA A 572 26.04 14.16 15.58
C ALA A 572 27.14 14.97 14.86
N ARG A 573 28.20 14.30 14.40
CA ARG A 573 29.27 14.91 13.60
C ARG A 573 28.71 15.53 12.32
N VAL A 574 27.85 14.81 11.60
CA VAL A 574 27.19 15.32 10.39
C VAL A 574 26.29 16.52 10.72
N LEU A 575 25.42 16.39 11.73
CA LEU A 575 24.47 17.44 12.12
C LEU A 575 25.14 18.73 12.59
N CYS A 576 26.31 18.64 13.22
CA CYS A 576 27.08 19.81 13.64
C CYS A 576 27.95 20.42 12.53
N GLY A 577 28.00 19.79 11.35
CA GLY A 577 28.88 20.19 10.26
C GLY A 577 30.36 19.91 10.53
N GLY A 578 30.66 18.87 11.30
CA GLY A 578 32.01 18.43 11.65
C GLY A 578 32.61 19.18 12.84
N GLU A 579 33.94 19.19 12.92
CA GLU A 579 34.70 19.75 14.05
C GLU A 579 35.17 21.19 13.79
N LEU A 580 34.29 22.01 13.20
CA LEU A 580 34.62 23.41 12.94
C LEU A 580 34.98 24.13 14.26
N ALA A 581 36.07 24.89 14.25
CA ALA A 581 36.55 25.61 15.42
C ALA A 581 35.57 26.70 15.89
N MET A 582 34.80 27.26 14.96
CA MET A 582 33.74 28.24 15.22
C MET A 582 32.50 27.89 14.39
N PRO A 583 31.28 28.12 14.90
CA PRO A 583 30.05 27.96 14.13
C PRO A 583 30.03 28.87 12.90
N GLY A 584 29.36 28.44 11.84
CA GLY A 584 29.27 29.22 10.61
C GLY A 584 28.38 28.63 9.55
N TRP A 585 28.17 29.39 8.48
CA TRP A 585 27.38 28.98 7.31
C TRP A 585 28.31 28.31 6.28
N VAL A 586 28.04 27.05 5.95
CA VAL A 586 28.85 26.23 5.03
C VAL A 586 28.06 25.88 3.77
N PRO A 587 28.74 25.61 2.63
CA PRO A 587 28.06 25.10 1.43
C PRO A 587 27.36 23.76 1.70
N GLU A 588 26.27 23.47 0.98
CA GLU A 588 25.57 22.18 1.11
C GLU A 588 26.49 20.97 0.93
N GLN A 589 27.46 21.08 0.00
CA GLN A 589 28.43 20.02 -0.29
C GLN A 589 29.24 19.60 0.93
N HIS A 590 29.51 20.53 1.86
CA HIS A 590 30.23 20.23 3.11
C HIS A 590 29.48 19.18 3.95
N ILE A 591 28.16 19.34 4.08
CA ILE A 591 27.32 18.39 4.83
C ILE A 591 27.17 17.08 4.06
N LEU A 592 26.99 17.13 2.73
CA LEU A 592 26.91 15.93 1.89
C LEU A 592 28.19 15.08 1.96
N ASP A 593 29.36 15.73 2.01
CA ASP A 593 30.63 15.02 2.14
C ASP A 593 30.77 14.35 3.51
N LEU A 594 30.31 15.00 4.58
CA LEU A 594 30.26 14.42 5.93
C LEU A 594 29.29 13.23 6.01
N GLU A 595 28.09 13.36 5.43
CA GLU A 595 27.12 12.26 5.33
C GLU A 595 27.74 11.04 4.64
N ARG A 596 28.37 11.25 3.48
CA ARG A 596 28.98 10.18 2.69
C ARG A 596 30.14 9.54 3.44
N ALA A 597 31.01 10.34 4.08
CA ALA A 597 32.12 9.83 4.88
C ALA A 597 31.61 8.97 6.06
N ALA A 598 30.65 9.47 6.84
CA ALA A 598 30.05 8.74 7.94
C ALA A 598 29.39 7.42 7.48
N PHE A 599 28.69 7.43 6.34
CA PHE A 599 28.09 6.22 5.77
C PHE A 599 29.14 5.17 5.39
N VAL A 600 30.20 5.58 4.69
CA VAL A 600 31.29 4.71 4.26
C VAL A 600 32.06 4.14 5.46
N GLU A 601 32.32 4.97 6.47
CA GLU A 601 32.96 4.53 7.73
C GLU A 601 32.11 3.49 8.46
N LEU A 602 30.81 3.75 8.66
CA LEU A 602 29.92 2.85 9.40
C LEU A 602 29.69 1.52 8.67
N MET A 603 29.59 1.54 7.33
CA MET A 603 29.42 0.35 6.51
C MET A 603 30.58 -0.65 6.65
N GLN A 604 31.76 -0.17 7.03
CA GLN A 604 32.94 -1.02 7.25
C GLN A 604 32.96 -1.69 8.65
N THR A 605 32.02 -1.35 9.53
CA THR A 605 31.98 -1.93 10.87
C THR A 605 31.27 -3.30 10.86
N ALA A 606 31.83 -4.28 11.55
CA ALA A 606 31.26 -5.63 11.63
C ALA A 606 29.82 -5.63 12.18
N LYS A 607 29.56 -4.83 13.22
CA LYS A 607 28.22 -4.72 13.82
C LYS A 607 27.18 -4.13 12.88
N THR A 608 27.53 -3.16 12.02
CA THR A 608 26.61 -2.65 10.99
C THR A 608 26.30 -3.71 9.94
N LEU A 609 27.30 -4.47 9.49
CA LEU A 609 27.08 -5.58 8.56
C LEU A 609 26.16 -6.66 9.18
N GLU A 610 26.34 -6.99 10.46
CA GLU A 610 25.44 -7.89 11.19
C GLU A 610 24.00 -7.37 11.23
N ARG A 611 23.81 -6.07 11.51
CA ARG A 611 22.47 -5.44 11.53
C ARG A 611 21.80 -5.49 10.16
N ILE A 612 22.54 -5.20 9.09
CA ILE A 612 22.05 -5.26 7.71
C ILE A 612 21.63 -6.70 7.36
N MET A 613 22.52 -7.67 7.59
CA MET A 613 22.24 -9.09 7.29
C MET A 613 21.05 -9.62 8.10
N HIS A 614 20.97 -9.27 9.39
CA HIS A 614 19.85 -9.68 10.24
C HIS A 614 18.54 -9.06 9.75
N THR A 615 18.51 -7.77 9.44
CA THR A 615 17.30 -7.07 9.00
C THR A 615 16.81 -7.61 7.65
N LEU A 616 17.71 -7.91 6.72
CA LEU A 616 17.36 -8.53 5.44
C LEU A 616 16.84 -9.97 5.60
N GLY A 617 17.36 -10.72 6.58
CA GLY A 617 16.96 -12.10 6.84
C GLY A 617 15.64 -12.23 7.63
N THR A 618 15.40 -11.35 8.60
CA THR A 618 14.27 -11.46 9.55
C THR A 618 13.19 -10.41 9.34
N GLY A 619 13.48 -9.33 8.61
CA GLY A 619 12.64 -8.14 8.51
C GLY A 619 12.56 -7.33 9.80
N LYS A 620 13.40 -7.60 10.79
CA LYS A 620 13.42 -6.93 12.10
C LYS A 620 14.79 -6.29 12.36
N PRO A 621 14.85 -5.12 13.05
CA PRO A 621 16.12 -4.53 13.46
C PRO A 621 16.88 -5.41 14.46
N LEU A 622 18.20 -5.38 14.40
CA LEU A 622 19.11 -5.96 15.40
C LEU A 622 19.73 -4.84 16.23
N ARG A 623 19.72 -4.96 17.56
CA ARG A 623 20.44 -4.07 18.48
C ARG A 623 21.56 -4.84 19.17
N ASN A 624 22.77 -4.75 18.60
CA ASN A 624 24.03 -5.34 19.06
C ASN A 624 25.03 -4.27 19.54
#